data_AF-A0A3A9Z6X0-F1
#
_entry.id   AF-A0A3A9Z6X0-F1
#
_cell.length_a   1.000
_cell.length_b   1.000
_cell.length_c   1.000
_cell.angle_alpha   90.00
_cell.angle_beta   90.00
_cell.angle_gamma   90.00
#
_symmetry.space_group_name_H-M   'P 1'
#
loop_
_entity.id
_entity.type
_entity.pdbx_description
1 polymer ?
#
loop_
_entity_poly.entity_id
_entity_poly.type
_entity_poly.pdbx_seq_one_letter_code
_entity_poly.pdbx_strand_id
1 'polypeptide(L)' 'MDPRGPLLIEGPVEVVLADGRTVRSDRFLVAVCTCRRSRAYPWCDTSHRRRSRPPSRRAAAGPGGGEEPQPGAGAEEAG' A
#
# COMPACT_ATOMS: atom_id res chain seq x y z
N MET A 1 -7.65 -8.34 -5.41
CA MET A 1 -8.38 -7.26 -6.11
C MET A 1 -8.57 -6.12 -5.12
N ASP A 2 -8.13 -4.89 -5.43
CA ASP A 2 -8.37 -3.75 -4.54
C ASP A 2 -9.87 -3.42 -4.58
N PRO A 3 -10.61 -3.54 -3.47
CA PRO A 3 -12.04 -3.22 -3.43
C PRO A 3 -12.35 -1.74 -3.74
N ARG A 4 -11.32 -0.89 -3.95
CA ARG A 4 -11.43 0.53 -4.31
C ARG A 4 -10.73 0.87 -5.63
N GLY A 5 -10.76 -0.04 -6.60
CA GLY A 5 -10.30 0.21 -7.97
C GLY A 5 -11.13 1.29 -8.69
N PRO A 6 -10.60 1.88 -9.77
CA PRO A 6 -11.34 2.88 -10.55
C PRO A 6 -12.50 2.27 -11.32
N LEU A 7 -13.46 3.11 -11.68
CA LEU A 7 -14.46 2.77 -12.70
C LEU A 7 -13.85 2.99 -14.08
N LEU A 8 -13.83 1.96 -14.92
CA LEU A 8 -13.38 2.06 -16.31
C LEU A 8 -14.58 2.37 -17.21
N ILE A 9 -14.46 3.39 -18.05
CA ILE A 9 -15.52 3.87 -18.94
C ILE A 9 -14.91 4.04 -20.34
N GLU A 10 -15.54 3.48 -21.36
CA GLU A 10 -15.18 3.76 -22.75
C GLU A 10 -15.44 5.24 -23.06
N GLY A 11 -14.46 5.91 -23.63
CA GLY A 11 -14.51 7.36 -23.86
C GLY A 11 -14.85 7.75 -25.30
N PRO A 12 -14.91 9.07 -25.56
CA PRO A 12 -14.56 10.17 -24.66
C PRO A 12 -15.57 10.37 -23.51
N VAL A 13 -15.11 10.92 -22.38
CA VAL A 13 -15.93 11.13 -21.18
C VAL A 13 -15.88 12.58 -20.72
N GLU A 14 -17.04 13.13 -20.38
CA GLU A 14 -17.21 14.42 -19.72
C GLU A 14 -17.78 14.20 -18.31
N VAL A 15 -17.20 14.86 -17.30
CA VAL A 15 -17.60 14.73 -15.90
C VAL A 15 -17.94 16.10 -15.35
N VAL A 16 -19.15 16.22 -14.80
CA VAL A 16 -19.59 17.37 -14.01
C VAL A 16 -19.27 17.12 -12.54
N LEU A 17 -18.48 18.00 -11.94
CA LEU A 17 -18.10 17.96 -10.54
C LEU A 17 -19.16 18.60 -9.64
N ALA A 18 -19.07 18.33 -8.34
CA ALA A 18 -20.03 18.86 -7.36
C ALA A 18 -20.00 20.41 -7.25
N ASP A 19 -18.90 21.05 -7.65
CA ASP A 19 -18.76 22.51 -7.72
C ASP A 19 -19.28 23.09 -9.05
N GLY A 20 -19.89 22.27 -9.90
CA GLY A 20 -20.42 22.65 -11.21
C GLY A 20 -19.36 22.74 -12.32
N ARG A 21 -18.06 22.53 -12.03
CA ARG A 21 -17.04 22.51 -13.08
C ARG A 21 -17.14 21.25 -13.92
N THR A 22 -16.94 21.41 -15.22
CA THR A 22 -16.87 20.31 -16.17
C THR A 22 -15.43 20.03 -16.58
N VAL A 23 -15.03 18.76 -16.56
CA VAL A 23 -13.73 18.31 -17.08
C VAL A 23 -13.92 17.15 -18.04
N ARG A 24 -13.08 17.08 -19.07
CA ARG A 24 -13.20 16.11 -20.17
C ARG A 24 -11.92 15.30 -20.33
N SER A 25 -12.08 14.05 -20.74
CA SER A 25 -11.02 13.19 -21.26
C SER A 25 -11.41 12.69 -22.64
N ASP A 26 -10.49 12.80 -23.59
CA ASP A 26 -10.63 12.37 -24.99
C ASP A 26 -10.10 10.94 -25.23
N ARG A 27 -9.64 10.27 -24.18
CA ARG A 27 -9.12 8.89 -24.26
C ARG A 27 -10.24 7.90 -24.55
N PHE A 28 -9.92 6.84 -25.28
CA PHE A 28 -10.86 5.75 -25.61
C PHE A 28 -11.26 4.91 -24.40
N LEU A 29 -10.47 4.90 -23.33
CA LEU A 29 -10.80 4.26 -22.06
C LEU A 29 -10.33 5.17 -20.94
N VAL A 30 -11.24 5.52 -20.04
CA VAL A 30 -11.04 6.49 -18.98
C VAL A 30 -11.23 5.82 -17.63
N ALA A 31 -10.26 5.98 -16.74
CA ALA A 31 -10.34 5.50 -15.37
C ALA A 31 -10.82 6.62 -14.44
N VAL A 32 -12.05 6.52 -13.93
CA VAL A 32 -12.65 7.47 -12.99
C VAL A 32 -12.36 7.04 -11.56
N CYS A 33 -11.92 8.00 -10.75
CA CYS A 33 -11.58 7.79 -9.35
C CYS A 33 -12.84 7.62 -8.49
N THR A 34 -12.99 6.45 -7.89
CA THR A 34 -14.04 6.14 -6.90
C THR A 34 -13.56 6.31 -5.46
N CYS A 35 -12.24 6.37 -5.25
CA CYS A 35 -11.65 6.37 -3.90
C CYS A 35 -11.38 7.75 -3.30
N ARG A 36 -11.59 8.84 -4.07
CA ARG A 36 -11.38 10.26 -3.67
C ARG A 36 -9.96 10.63 -3.19
N ARG A 37 -8.96 9.76 -3.40
CA ARG A 37 -7.55 10.02 -3.03
C ARG A 37 -6.69 10.58 -4.17
N SER A 38 -7.24 10.65 -5.38
CA SER A 38 -6.50 11.13 -6.55
C SER A 38 -6.19 12.62 -6.42
N ARG A 39 -4.97 13.01 -6.79
CA ARG A 39 -4.57 14.41 -6.92
C ARG A 39 -5.07 15.06 -8.21
N ALA A 40 -5.50 14.23 -9.17
CA ALA A 40 -6.07 14.63 -10.44
C ALA A 40 -7.57 14.30 -10.51
N TYR A 41 -8.28 14.36 -9.37
CA TYR A 41 -9.72 14.09 -9.33
C TYR A 41 -10.45 14.92 -10.40
N PRO A 42 -11.29 14.30 -11.25
CA PRO A 42 -11.95 12.99 -11.11
C PRO A 42 -11.18 11.80 -11.69
N TRP A 43 -10.00 11.99 -12.29
CA TRP A 43 -9.26 10.92 -12.96
C TRP A 43 -8.47 10.07 -11.97
N CYS A 44 -8.36 8.77 -12.23
CA CYS A 44 -7.56 7.86 -11.40
C CYS A 44 -6.07 8.04 -11.69
N ASP A 45 -5.28 8.33 -10.66
CA ASP A 45 -3.82 8.45 -10.69
C ASP A 45 -3.12 7.28 -9.95
N THR A 46 -3.83 6.17 -9.77
CA THR A 46 -3.42 4.99 -8.97
C THR A 46 -3.29 5.19 -7.45
N SER A 47 -3.67 6.36 -6.92
CA SER A 47 -3.67 6.63 -5.46
C SER A 47 -4.55 5.68 -4.63
N HIS A 48 -5.38 4.85 -5.28
CA HIS A 48 -6.13 3.83 -4.58
C HIS A 48 -5.24 2.75 -3.94
N ARG A 49 -4.10 2.46 -4.58
CA ARG A 49 -3.15 1.44 -4.14
C ARG A 49 -2.55 1.83 -2.80
N ARG A 50 -2.75 1.01 -1.77
CA ARG A 50 -2.10 1.22 -0.47
C ARG A 50 -0.58 1.12 -0.65
N ARG A 51 0.17 2.16 -0.29
CA ARG A 51 1.61 2.02 -0.07
C ARG A 51 1.80 1.24 1.23
N SER A 52 2.29 0.01 1.16
CA SER A 52 2.74 -0.70 2.35
C SER A 52 3.89 0.12 2.95
N ARG A 53 3.64 0.77 4.09
CA ARG A 53 4.74 1.38 4.84
C ARG A 53 5.61 0.23 5.33
N PRO A 54 6.91 0.16 4.96
CA PRO A 54 7.77 -0.85 5.55
C PRO A 54 7.70 -0.69 7.08
N PRO A 55 7.64 -1.79 7.85
CA PRO A 55 7.59 -1.70 9.29
C PRO A 55 8.78 -0.83 9.75
N SER A 56 8.48 0.25 10.47
CA SER A 56 9.51 1.11 11.03
C SER A 56 10.44 0.25 11.90
N ARG A 57 11.76 0.33 11.70
CA ARG A 57 12.80 -0.34 12.52
C ARG A 57 12.86 0.15 13.98
N ARG A 58 11.74 0.53 14.59
CA ARG A 58 11.64 1.00 15.98
C ARG A 58 11.18 -0.08 16.97
N ALA A 59 11.35 -1.36 16.62
CA ALA A 59 11.11 -2.48 17.52
C ALA A 59 12.33 -3.43 17.64
N ALA A 60 13.54 -2.93 17.41
CA ALA A 60 14.79 -3.67 17.59
C ALA A 60 15.77 -2.85 18.44
N ALA A 61 15.37 -2.53 19.67
CA ALA A 61 16.27 -2.12 20.74
C ALA A 61 15.56 -2.40 22.07
N GLY A 62 15.89 -3.53 22.72
CA GLY A 62 15.47 -3.83 24.09
C GLY A 62 16.34 -3.11 25.13
N PRO A 63 16.19 -3.43 26.42
CA PRO A 63 17.33 -3.56 27.31
C PRO A 63 17.35 -4.96 27.96
N GLY A 64 18.55 -5.50 28.14
CA GLY A 64 18.78 -6.88 28.56
C GLY A 64 18.66 -7.16 30.06
N GLY A 65 19.01 -8.39 30.41
CA GLY A 65 19.37 -8.79 31.78
C GLY A 65 19.31 -10.31 31.99
N GLY A 66 20.43 -10.90 32.43
CA GLY A 66 20.43 -12.14 33.24
C GLY A 66 21.18 -13.33 32.64
N GLU A 67 22.16 -13.82 33.38
CA GLU A 67 23.21 -14.81 33.08
C GLU A 67 22.80 -16.30 33.25
N GLU A 68 23.61 -17.21 32.70
CA GLU A 68 23.50 -18.69 32.69
C GLU A 68 23.61 -19.35 34.09
N PRO A 69 23.35 -20.68 34.25
CA PRO A 69 24.42 -21.67 34.00
C PRO A 69 23.99 -23.01 33.37
N GLN A 70 24.93 -23.61 32.65
CA GLN A 70 24.86 -24.94 32.00
C GLN A 70 25.08 -26.09 33.00
N PRO A 71 24.55 -27.30 32.71
CA PRO A 71 25.43 -28.48 32.57
C PRO A 71 24.94 -29.44 31.45
N GLY A 72 25.76 -30.29 30.82
CA GLY A 72 27.13 -30.70 31.07
C GLY A 72 27.64 -31.57 29.91
N ALA A 73 28.96 -31.77 29.91
CA ALA A 73 29.75 -32.40 28.86
C ALA A 73 29.34 -33.85 28.54
N GLY A 74 29.16 -34.15 27.25
CA GLY A 74 29.23 -35.50 26.70
C GLY A 74 30.68 -35.86 26.46
N ALA A 75 31.14 -36.93 27.11
CA ALA A 75 32.48 -37.47 26.97
C ALA A 75 32.68 -38.14 25.60
N GLU A 76 33.63 -37.59 24.86
CA GLU A 76 34.68 -38.21 24.03
C GLU A 76 34.42 -39.59 23.39
N GLU A 77 34.41 -39.56 22.05
CA GLU A 77 34.70 -40.69 21.18
C GLU A 77 36.18 -41.08 21.28
N ALA A 78 36.45 -42.38 21.41
CA ALA A 78 37.78 -42.94 21.34
C ALA A 78 37.79 -44.15 20.41
N GLY A 79 38.68 -44.11 19.41
CA GLY A 79 39.37 -45.27 18.85
C GLY A 79 38.72 -45.98 17.68
#